data_AF-A0A7L0NDW3-F1
#
_entry.id   AF-A0A7L0NDW3-F1
#
_cell.length_a   1.000
_cell.length_b   1.000
_cell.length_c   1.000
_cell.angle_alpha   90.00
_cell.angle_beta   90.00
_cell.angle_gamma   90.00
#
_symmetry.space_group_name_H-M   'P 1'
#
loop_
_entity.id
_entity.type
_entity.pdbx_description
1 polymer ?
#
loop_
_entity_poly.entity_id
_entity_poly.type
_entity_poly.pdbx_seq_one_letter_code
_entity_poly.pdbx_strand_id
1 'polypeptide(L)'
;QYSPHSVAGADGEMDPTEITVPGCSCRSRSCTAPQCPCVCRGDNYSGACLRDTRQGPFARPVFECNALCRCGESCPNRLVQRGLRLRLQVFLTRHKGWGVRTLQPIPRGTFVCEYAGEVLGSAEARRRSQALSPEDSNYIIALREHLHDGRVLETFVDPTRIGNVGRFLNHSCEPNLVMVPVRVDSVVPRLALFAATDISAGEELCYDYSGRFHNSPGGSREHKALEEDNTLRKPCYCGSRTCASFLPWDSSLFSIP
;
A
#
# COMPACT_ATOMS: atom_id res chain seq x y z
N GLN A 1 -0.82 16.19 -10.82
CA GLN A 1 -2.24 15.95 -11.15
C GLN A 1 -2.84 15.03 -10.09
N TYR A 2 -4.09 15.26 -9.67
CA TYR A 2 -4.77 14.35 -8.75
C TYR A 2 -5.49 13.23 -9.52
N SER A 3 -5.33 11.99 -9.08
CA SER A 3 -6.14 10.84 -9.52
C SER A 3 -6.57 10.04 -8.29
N PRO A 4 -7.84 9.61 -8.15
CA PRO A 4 -8.28 8.80 -7.00
C PRO A 4 -7.75 7.36 -7.03
N HIS A 5 -7.41 6.85 -8.23
CA HIS A 5 -6.97 5.47 -8.47
C HIS A 5 -5.68 5.46 -9.29
N SER A 6 -4.98 4.33 -9.29
CA SER A 6 -3.77 4.17 -10.10
C SER A 6 -4.10 4.22 -11.60
N VAL A 7 -3.16 4.72 -12.39
CA VAL A 7 -3.26 4.86 -13.85
C VAL A 7 -2.08 4.15 -14.51
N ALA A 8 -2.21 3.82 -15.79
CA ALA A 8 -1.07 3.30 -16.55
C ALA A 8 0.09 4.30 -16.57
N GLY A 9 1.31 3.81 -16.42
CA GLY A 9 2.53 4.59 -16.52
C GLY A 9 2.85 5.02 -17.95
N ALA A 10 3.83 5.90 -18.08
CA ALA A 10 4.29 6.43 -19.37
C ALA A 10 4.87 5.36 -20.31
N ASP A 11 5.31 4.23 -19.76
CA ASP A 11 5.83 3.07 -20.49
C ASP A 11 4.73 2.12 -20.99
N GLY A 12 3.52 2.20 -20.42
CA GLY A 12 2.36 1.40 -20.85
C GLY A 12 2.51 -0.11 -20.64
N GLU A 13 3.50 -0.58 -19.88
CA GLU A 13 3.73 -2.02 -19.66
C GLU A 13 2.61 -2.69 -18.85
N MET A 14 1.95 -1.92 -17.97
CA MET A 14 0.88 -2.41 -17.12
C MET A 14 -0.30 -1.43 -17.09
N ASP A 15 -1.49 -1.93 -17.41
CA ASP A 15 -2.73 -1.18 -17.26
C ASP A 15 -3.50 -1.65 -16.00
N PRO A 16 -3.53 -0.86 -14.91
CA PRO A 16 -4.27 -1.21 -13.70
C PRO A 16 -5.80 -1.20 -13.90
N THR A 17 -6.30 -0.69 -15.03
CA THR A 17 -7.74 -0.61 -15.35
C THR A 17 -8.23 -1.83 -16.14
N GLU A 18 -7.31 -2.65 -16.66
CA GLU A 18 -7.66 -3.86 -17.40
C GLU A 18 -8.27 -4.93 -16.48
N ILE A 19 -9.45 -5.43 -16.84
CA ILE A 19 -10.16 -6.46 -16.08
C ILE A 19 -9.54 -7.83 -16.40
N THR A 20 -8.76 -8.36 -15.46
CA THR A 20 -8.02 -9.64 -15.61
C THR A 20 -8.38 -10.67 -14.53
N VAL A 21 -9.03 -10.26 -13.44
CA VAL A 21 -9.42 -11.14 -12.34
C VAL A 21 -10.84 -11.70 -12.58
N PRO A 22 -11.06 -13.03 -12.53
CA PRO A 22 -12.38 -13.60 -12.71
C PRO A 22 -13.34 -13.25 -11.56
N GLY A 23 -14.61 -13.02 -11.89
CA GLY A 23 -15.65 -12.73 -10.91
C GLY A 23 -16.30 -13.97 -10.30
N CYS A 24 -17.18 -13.77 -9.32
CA CYS A 24 -18.02 -14.81 -8.72
C CYS A 24 -19.44 -14.83 -9.31
N SER A 25 -20.11 -15.98 -9.21
CA SER A 25 -21.51 -16.16 -9.59
C SER A 25 -22.50 -15.95 -8.44
N CYS A 26 -22.02 -15.54 -7.25
CA CYS A 26 -22.83 -15.26 -6.07
C CYS A 26 -23.89 -14.17 -6.35
N ARG A 27 -25.02 -14.22 -5.66
CA ARG A 27 -26.12 -13.25 -5.84
C ARG A 27 -26.30 -12.38 -4.60
N SER A 28 -26.78 -11.16 -4.78
CA SER A 28 -27.07 -10.23 -3.68
C SER A 28 -25.85 -10.01 -2.78
N ARG A 29 -25.97 -10.27 -1.47
CA ARG A 29 -24.89 -10.10 -0.47
C ARG A 29 -24.30 -11.44 0.02
N SER A 30 -24.46 -12.51 -0.75
CA SER A 30 -24.09 -13.88 -0.34
C SER A 30 -22.59 -14.22 -0.48
N CYS A 31 -21.72 -13.22 -0.65
CA CYS A 31 -20.28 -13.43 -0.78
C CYS A 31 -19.65 -13.64 0.59
N THR A 32 -19.65 -14.88 1.04
CA THR A 32 -19.05 -15.32 2.30
C THR A 32 -18.08 -16.47 2.05
N ALA A 33 -17.06 -16.56 2.88
CA ALA A 33 -16.16 -17.70 2.87
C ALA A 33 -16.85 -18.97 3.44
N PRO A 34 -16.51 -20.16 2.93
CA PRO A 34 -15.63 -20.45 1.80
C PRO A 34 -16.36 -20.50 0.43
N GLN A 35 -17.66 -20.25 0.35
CA GLN A 35 -18.46 -20.55 -0.84
C GLN A 35 -18.21 -19.60 -2.01
N CYS A 36 -17.84 -18.35 -1.73
CA CYS A 36 -17.54 -17.37 -2.78
C CYS A 36 -16.07 -17.49 -3.23
N PRO A 37 -15.79 -17.66 -4.54
CA PRO A 37 -14.43 -17.74 -5.06
C PRO A 37 -13.54 -16.53 -4.70
N CYS A 38 -14.12 -15.33 -4.56
CA CYS A 38 -13.39 -14.12 -4.19
C CYS A 38 -12.90 -14.12 -2.72
N VAL A 39 -13.52 -14.91 -1.84
CA VAL A 39 -13.18 -15.02 -0.41
C VAL A 39 -12.98 -16.48 0.01
N CYS A 40 -12.57 -17.35 -0.92
CA CYS A 40 -12.41 -18.78 -0.66
C CYS A 40 -11.36 -19.09 0.43
N ARG A 41 -10.48 -18.12 0.73
CA ARG A 41 -9.44 -18.20 1.77
C ARG A 41 -9.82 -17.51 3.08
N GLY A 42 -11.07 -17.11 3.25
CA GLY A 42 -11.59 -16.38 4.41
C GLY A 42 -12.11 -14.99 4.04
N ASP A 43 -13.09 -14.49 4.79
CA ASP A 43 -13.65 -13.16 4.56
C ASP A 43 -12.55 -12.09 4.73
N ASN A 44 -12.50 -11.12 3.82
CA ASN A 44 -11.53 -10.02 3.89
C ASN A 44 -11.90 -9.00 4.95
N TYR A 45 -13.20 -8.74 5.14
CA TYR A 45 -13.68 -7.60 5.92
C TYR A 45 -14.71 -7.98 6.97
N SER A 46 -14.72 -7.23 8.06
CA SER A 46 -15.80 -7.16 9.03
C SER A 46 -16.32 -5.73 9.06
N GLY A 47 -17.41 -5.45 8.36
CA GLY A 47 -17.87 -4.07 8.14
C GLY A 47 -16.87 -3.27 7.30
N ALA A 48 -16.34 -2.18 7.86
CA ALA A 48 -15.33 -1.35 7.21
C ALA A 48 -13.88 -1.74 7.57
N CYS A 49 -13.70 -2.79 8.39
CA CYS A 49 -12.40 -3.19 8.91
C CYS A 49 -11.84 -4.42 8.21
N LEU A 50 -10.56 -4.40 7.87
CA LEU A 50 -9.79 -5.55 7.42
C LEU A 50 -9.70 -6.61 8.53
N ARG A 51 -10.00 -7.86 8.19
CA ARG A 51 -9.73 -9.03 9.04
C ARG A 51 -8.28 -9.45 8.89
N ASP A 52 -7.74 -10.13 9.90
CA ASP A 52 -6.37 -10.65 9.81
C ASP A 52 -6.18 -11.51 8.55
N THR A 53 -5.16 -11.15 7.78
CA THR A 53 -4.77 -11.82 6.54
C THR A 53 -3.64 -12.82 6.76
N ARG A 54 -3.04 -12.86 7.95
CA ARG A 54 -1.96 -13.79 8.27
C ARG A 54 -2.48 -15.21 8.46
N GLN A 55 -1.76 -16.15 7.86
CA GLN A 55 -1.95 -17.59 7.99
C GLN A 55 -0.58 -18.24 8.23
N GLY A 56 -0.18 -18.30 9.50
CA GLY A 56 1.15 -18.76 9.89
C GLY A 56 2.24 -17.81 9.34
N PRO A 57 3.27 -18.32 8.63
CA PRO A 57 4.34 -17.49 8.07
C PRO A 57 3.93 -16.77 6.78
N PHE A 58 2.74 -17.03 6.24
CA PHE A 58 2.27 -16.46 4.98
C PHE A 58 1.13 -15.48 5.20
N ALA A 59 0.98 -14.50 4.30
CA ALA A 59 -0.23 -13.70 4.18
C ALA A 59 -1.09 -14.22 3.04
N ARG A 60 -2.39 -14.37 3.26
CA ARG A 60 -3.32 -14.71 2.18
C ARG A 60 -3.54 -13.48 1.29
N PRO A 61 -3.62 -13.64 -0.03
CA PRO A 61 -3.95 -12.53 -0.93
C PRO A 61 -5.39 -12.06 -0.71
N VAL A 62 -5.61 -10.76 -0.84
CA VAL A 62 -6.93 -10.13 -0.69
C VAL A 62 -7.51 -9.85 -2.08
N PHE A 63 -8.66 -10.47 -2.36
CA PHE A 63 -9.43 -10.25 -3.59
C PHE A 63 -10.81 -9.70 -3.25
N GLU A 64 -11.14 -8.51 -3.75
CA GLU A 64 -12.51 -8.02 -3.69
C GLU A 64 -13.38 -8.65 -4.78
N CYS A 65 -14.70 -8.59 -4.59
CA CYS A 65 -15.61 -8.80 -5.70
C CYS A 65 -15.48 -7.66 -6.69
N ASN A 66 -15.54 -7.95 -7.99
CA ASN A 66 -15.14 -7.01 -9.03
C ASN A 66 -16.25 -6.78 -10.07
N ALA A 67 -15.94 -6.12 -11.18
CA ALA A 67 -16.90 -5.82 -12.25
C ALA A 67 -17.54 -7.08 -12.89
N LEU A 68 -16.87 -8.24 -12.82
CA LEU A 68 -17.37 -9.52 -13.35
C LEU A 68 -18.20 -10.32 -12.34
N CYS A 69 -18.27 -9.88 -11.08
CA CYS A 69 -19.08 -10.53 -10.06
C CYS A 69 -20.58 -10.23 -10.22
N ARG A 70 -21.43 -11.24 -10.03
CA ARG A 70 -22.90 -11.09 -10.03
C ARG A 70 -23.49 -10.60 -8.69
N CYS A 71 -22.66 -10.45 -7.67
CA CYS A 71 -23.09 -9.92 -6.38
C CYS A 71 -23.28 -8.41 -6.46
N GLY A 72 -24.22 -7.88 -5.68
CA GLY A 72 -24.60 -6.47 -5.76
C GLY A 72 -23.55 -5.52 -5.17
N GLU A 73 -23.74 -4.22 -5.41
CA GLU A 73 -22.87 -3.14 -4.91
C GLU A 73 -22.75 -3.09 -3.38
N SER A 74 -23.77 -3.59 -2.67
CA SER A 74 -23.77 -3.71 -1.21
C SER A 74 -23.05 -4.95 -0.68
N CYS A 75 -22.38 -5.71 -1.54
CA CYS A 75 -21.54 -6.85 -1.18
C CYS A 75 -20.53 -6.43 -0.09
N PRO A 76 -20.38 -7.20 1.01
CA PRO A 76 -19.42 -6.89 2.05
C PRO A 76 -17.96 -7.01 1.56
N ASN A 77 -17.71 -7.77 0.49
CA ASN A 77 -16.41 -7.91 -0.15
C ASN A 77 -16.13 -6.85 -1.24
N ARG A 78 -16.72 -5.66 -1.11
CA ARG A 78 -16.43 -4.47 -1.91
C ARG A 78 -16.17 -3.32 -0.94
N LEU A 79 -14.92 -2.98 -0.64
CA LEU A 79 -14.57 -1.96 0.35
C LEU A 79 -13.62 -0.93 -0.23
N VAL A 80 -12.42 -1.34 -0.64
CA VAL A 80 -11.38 -0.48 -1.23
C VAL A 80 -11.88 0.16 -2.51
N GLN A 81 -12.58 -0.59 -3.36
CA GLN A 81 -13.12 -0.06 -4.62
C GLN A 81 -14.16 1.06 -4.42
N ARG A 82 -14.71 1.23 -3.21
CA ARG A 82 -15.63 2.35 -2.88
C ARG A 82 -14.90 3.66 -2.60
N GLY A 83 -13.58 3.66 -2.60
CA GLY A 83 -12.74 4.86 -2.46
C GLY A 83 -12.74 5.48 -1.07
N LEU A 84 -12.08 6.64 -0.98
CA LEU A 84 -11.92 7.42 0.26
C LEU A 84 -13.28 7.85 0.82
N ARG A 85 -13.57 7.50 2.08
CA ARG A 85 -14.79 7.90 2.81
C ARG A 85 -14.52 8.66 4.11
N LEU A 86 -13.26 8.80 4.50
CA LEU A 86 -12.85 9.49 5.72
C LEU A 86 -12.57 10.97 5.44
N ARG A 87 -12.77 11.81 6.46
CA ARG A 87 -12.40 13.23 6.41
C ARG A 87 -10.91 13.36 6.73
N LEU A 88 -10.10 13.52 5.70
CA LEU A 88 -8.66 13.72 5.82
C LEU A 88 -8.28 15.17 5.53
N GLN A 89 -7.19 15.64 6.11
CA GLN A 89 -6.61 16.94 5.85
C GLN A 89 -5.14 16.79 5.49
N VAL A 90 -4.75 17.36 4.36
CA VAL A 90 -3.35 17.62 4.03
C VAL A 90 -2.91 18.85 4.80
N PHE A 91 -1.83 18.75 5.56
CA PHE A 91 -1.33 19.82 6.43
C PHE A 91 0.19 19.91 6.39
N LEU A 92 0.73 21.10 6.67
CA LEU A 92 2.17 21.28 6.78
C LEU A 92 2.64 20.79 8.14
N THR A 93 3.55 19.81 8.14
CA THR A 93 4.20 19.31 9.36
C THR A 93 5.36 20.20 9.77
N ARG A 94 5.89 19.99 10.98
CA ARG A 94 7.01 20.78 11.49
C ARG A 94 8.34 20.51 10.77
N HIS A 95 8.60 19.27 10.37
CA HIS A 95 9.93 18.82 9.89
C HIS A 95 9.90 17.87 8.67
N LYS A 96 8.73 17.41 8.22
CA LYS A 96 8.59 16.38 7.18
C LYS A 96 7.94 16.94 5.88
N GLY A 97 7.80 18.25 5.77
CA GLY A 97 7.03 18.87 4.69
C GLY A 97 5.53 18.64 4.89
N TRP A 98 4.81 18.34 3.81
CA TRP A 98 3.38 18.05 3.87
C TRP A 98 3.12 16.67 4.48
N GLY A 99 2.02 16.54 5.21
CA GLY A 99 1.54 15.30 5.81
C GLY A 99 0.03 15.17 5.67
N VAL A 100 -0.51 14.02 6.04
CA VAL A 100 -1.96 13.80 6.12
C VAL A 100 -2.33 13.54 7.57
N ARG A 101 -3.42 14.14 8.05
CA ARG A 101 -4.03 13.80 9.33
C ARG A 101 -5.51 13.51 9.17
N THR A 102 -6.08 12.74 10.09
CA THR A 102 -7.53 12.51 10.11
C THR A 102 -8.27 13.63 10.87
N LEU A 103 -9.48 13.98 10.45
CA LEU A 103 -10.37 14.91 11.15
C LEU A 103 -11.42 14.20 12.02
N GLN A 104 -11.33 12.88 12.14
CA GLN A 104 -12.22 12.04 12.93
C GLN A 104 -11.48 10.82 13.49
N PRO A 105 -11.96 10.20 14.58
CA PRO A 105 -11.41 8.94 15.06
C PRO A 105 -11.53 7.85 13.98
N ILE A 106 -10.52 6.99 13.86
CA ILE A 106 -10.50 5.86 12.94
C ILE A 106 -10.26 4.58 13.76
N PRO A 107 -11.24 3.67 13.84
CA PRO A 107 -11.04 2.38 14.48
C PRO A 107 -10.01 1.53 13.76
N ARG A 108 -9.30 0.69 14.51
CA ARG A 108 -8.36 -0.30 13.96
C ARG A 108 -9.00 -1.14 12.86
N GLY A 109 -8.22 -1.40 11.82
CA GLY A 109 -8.59 -2.16 10.64
C GLY A 109 -9.35 -1.36 9.59
N THR A 110 -9.82 -0.15 9.89
CA THR A 110 -10.61 0.65 8.94
C THR A 110 -9.81 0.98 7.68
N PHE A 111 -10.41 0.84 6.50
CA PHE A 111 -9.82 1.33 5.25
C PHE A 111 -9.67 2.86 5.28
N VAL A 112 -8.45 3.35 5.03
CA VAL A 112 -8.13 4.78 5.09
C VAL A 112 -8.08 5.39 3.70
N CYS A 113 -7.13 4.98 2.86
CA CYS A 113 -6.98 5.45 1.49
C CYS A 113 -6.10 4.47 0.68
N GLU A 114 -6.02 4.66 -0.63
CA GLU A 114 -5.03 3.97 -1.47
C GLU A 114 -3.71 4.76 -1.51
N TYR A 115 -2.60 4.10 -1.81
CA TYR A 115 -1.40 4.72 -2.36
C TYR A 115 -1.46 4.55 -3.88
N ALA A 116 -1.98 5.55 -4.57
CA ALA A 116 -2.29 5.46 -6.00
C ALA A 116 -1.47 6.47 -6.81
N GLY A 117 -0.99 6.02 -7.95
CA GLY A 117 -0.20 6.80 -8.90
C GLY A 117 -0.04 6.12 -10.25
N GLU A 118 0.98 6.50 -11.02
CA GLU A 118 1.36 5.81 -12.25
C GLU A 118 1.91 4.41 -11.91
N VAL A 119 1.38 3.37 -12.54
CA VAL A 119 1.92 2.01 -12.44
C VAL A 119 3.00 1.83 -13.49
N LEU A 120 4.23 1.59 -13.04
CA LEU A 120 5.42 1.57 -13.89
C LEU A 120 5.96 0.16 -14.06
N GLY A 121 6.52 -0.12 -15.22
CA GLY A 121 7.47 -1.20 -15.45
C GLY A 121 8.78 -0.97 -14.69
N SER A 122 9.53 -2.05 -14.49
CA SER A 122 10.77 -2.02 -13.70
C SER A 122 11.85 -1.11 -14.30
N ALA A 123 11.92 -1.02 -15.63
CA ALA A 123 12.87 -0.17 -16.34
C ALA A 123 12.56 1.32 -16.13
N GLU A 124 11.29 1.72 -16.24
CA GLU A 124 10.88 3.11 -16.04
C GLU A 124 10.98 3.54 -14.56
N ALA A 125 10.59 2.67 -13.63
CA ALA A 125 10.77 2.92 -12.19
C ALA A 125 12.25 3.16 -11.85
N ARG A 126 13.16 2.37 -12.43
CA ARG A 126 14.61 2.53 -12.27
C ARG A 126 15.10 3.83 -12.87
N ARG A 127 14.70 4.15 -14.11
CA ARG A 127 15.06 5.40 -14.79
C ARG A 127 14.64 6.62 -13.97
N ARG A 128 13.42 6.61 -13.41
CA ARG A 128 12.92 7.70 -12.54
C ARG A 128 13.70 7.78 -11.24
N SER A 129 13.95 6.65 -10.57
CA SER A 129 14.72 6.64 -9.33
C SER A 129 16.15 7.15 -9.51
N GLN A 130 16.81 6.83 -10.62
CA GLN A 130 18.18 7.29 -10.92
C GLN A 130 18.25 8.78 -11.29
N ALA A 131 17.13 9.36 -11.72
CA ALA A 131 17.04 10.78 -12.05
C ALA A 131 16.77 11.68 -10.83
N LEU A 132 16.51 11.11 -9.65
CA LEU A 132 16.27 11.86 -8.42
C LEU A 132 17.57 12.48 -7.90
N SER A 133 17.53 13.77 -7.57
CA SER A 133 18.57 14.42 -6.77
C SER A 133 18.42 14.07 -5.28
N PRO A 134 19.47 14.26 -4.46
CA PRO A 134 19.39 14.04 -3.01
C PRO A 134 18.25 14.82 -2.33
N GLU A 135 17.86 15.96 -2.87
CA GLU A 135 16.81 16.81 -2.28
C GLU A 135 15.40 16.41 -2.68
N ASP A 136 15.26 15.62 -3.75
CA ASP A 136 13.96 15.19 -4.25
C ASP A 136 13.31 14.16 -3.34
N SER A 137 12.01 14.31 -3.12
CA SER A 137 11.24 13.29 -2.41
C SER A 137 11.06 12.06 -3.31
N ASN A 138 11.49 10.89 -2.85
CA ASN A 138 11.19 9.64 -3.55
C ASN A 138 9.79 9.15 -3.17
N TYR A 139 8.91 9.03 -4.16
CA TYR A 139 7.55 8.53 -3.99
C TYR A 139 7.34 7.13 -4.61
N ILE A 140 8.35 6.55 -5.26
CA ILE A 140 8.20 5.25 -5.91
C ILE A 140 8.11 4.16 -4.84
N ILE A 141 7.00 3.42 -4.82
CA ILE A 141 6.86 2.20 -4.02
C ILE A 141 7.08 1.00 -4.92
N ALA A 142 7.97 0.10 -4.50
CA ALA A 142 8.15 -1.22 -5.08
C ALA A 142 7.51 -2.29 -4.18
N LEU A 143 6.41 -2.87 -4.63
CA LEU A 143 5.77 -4.02 -3.98
C LEU A 143 6.35 -5.32 -4.55
N ARG A 144 6.84 -6.21 -3.67
CA ARG A 144 7.36 -7.54 -4.02
C ARG A 144 6.55 -8.64 -3.34
N GLU A 145 5.65 -9.29 -4.07
CA GLU A 145 4.84 -10.41 -3.55
C GLU A 145 5.51 -11.74 -3.88
N HIS A 146 5.92 -12.48 -2.85
CA HIS A 146 6.55 -13.80 -3.00
C HIS A 146 5.46 -14.87 -3.00
N LEU A 147 5.33 -15.58 -4.12
CA LEU A 147 4.37 -16.66 -4.31
C LEU A 147 4.94 -17.98 -3.79
N HIS A 148 4.05 -18.93 -3.47
CA HIS A 148 4.43 -20.24 -2.94
C HIS A 148 5.24 -21.10 -3.91
N ASP A 149 5.17 -20.82 -5.22
CA ASP A 149 5.93 -21.50 -6.28
C ASP A 149 7.31 -20.87 -6.52
N GLY A 150 7.73 -19.92 -5.68
CA GLY A 150 9.02 -19.24 -5.76
C GLY A 150 9.03 -18.04 -6.70
N ARG A 151 7.94 -17.76 -7.42
CA ARG A 151 7.83 -16.55 -8.25
C ARG A 151 7.70 -15.31 -7.38
N VAL A 152 8.23 -14.20 -7.88
CA VAL A 152 8.06 -12.87 -7.28
C VAL A 152 7.29 -12.00 -8.26
N LEU A 153 6.17 -11.44 -7.82
CA LEU A 153 5.46 -10.41 -8.55
C LEU A 153 5.97 -9.05 -8.06
N GLU A 154 6.39 -8.20 -9.01
CA GLU A 154 6.80 -6.83 -8.72
C GLU A 154 5.77 -5.84 -9.26
N THR A 155 5.43 -4.82 -8.46
CA THR A 155 4.57 -3.72 -8.89
C THR A 155 5.18 -2.41 -8.41
N PHE A 156 5.39 -1.48 -9.33
CA PHE A 156 5.92 -0.15 -9.02
C PHE A 156 4.80 0.89 -9.15
N VAL A 157 4.60 1.70 -8.12
CA VAL A 157 3.62 2.79 -8.11
C VAL A 157 4.33 4.09 -7.82
N ASP A 158 4.22 5.05 -8.73
CA ASP A 158 4.82 6.38 -8.64
C ASP A 158 3.75 7.48 -8.69
N PRO A 159 3.41 8.11 -7.56
CA PRO A 159 2.44 9.18 -7.50
C PRO A 159 3.05 10.58 -7.73
N THR A 160 4.31 10.69 -8.17
CA THR A 160 5.02 11.96 -8.30
C THR A 160 4.30 12.94 -9.23
N ARG A 161 3.88 12.50 -10.42
CA ARG A 161 3.22 13.36 -11.42
C ARG A 161 1.70 13.23 -11.37
N ILE A 162 1.20 11.99 -11.27
CA ILE A 162 -0.22 11.67 -11.15
C ILE A 162 -0.39 10.81 -9.91
N GLY A 163 -1.17 11.25 -8.93
CA GLY A 163 -1.39 10.46 -7.73
C GLY A 163 -2.48 11.00 -6.82
N ASN A 164 -2.78 10.26 -5.75
CA ASN A 164 -3.86 10.59 -4.83
C ASN A 164 -3.36 11.24 -3.53
N VAL A 165 -4.19 11.25 -2.48
CA VAL A 165 -3.83 11.76 -1.15
C VAL A 165 -2.72 10.94 -0.47
N GLY A 166 -2.58 9.65 -0.81
CA GLY A 166 -1.60 8.74 -0.24
C GLY A 166 -0.14 9.18 -0.44
N ARG A 167 0.14 9.96 -1.49
CA ARG A 167 1.48 10.52 -1.75
C ARG A 167 2.00 11.45 -0.65
N PHE A 168 1.11 11.99 0.18
CA PHE A 168 1.46 12.88 1.29
C PHE A 168 1.60 12.16 2.63
N LEU A 169 1.40 10.83 2.68
CA LEU A 169 1.57 10.07 3.91
C LEU A 169 3.05 9.97 4.23
N ASN A 170 3.42 10.41 5.43
CA ASN A 170 4.80 10.39 5.89
C ASN A 170 5.21 9.03 6.47
N HIS A 171 6.52 8.85 6.60
CA HIS A 171 7.09 7.71 7.31
C HIS A 171 6.92 7.85 8.84
N SER A 172 6.70 6.72 9.50
CA SER A 172 6.98 6.53 10.92
C SER A 172 7.61 5.15 11.18
N CYS A 173 8.55 5.09 12.13
CA CYS A 173 9.08 3.82 12.65
C CYS A 173 8.07 3.08 13.54
N GLU A 174 7.10 3.82 14.11
CA GLU A 174 5.90 3.29 14.79
C GLU A 174 4.68 3.85 14.03
N PRO A 175 4.34 3.29 12.86
CA PRO A 175 3.24 3.78 12.04
C PRO A 175 1.88 3.35 12.60
N ASN A 176 0.85 4.10 12.23
CA ASN A 176 -0.54 3.79 12.53
C ASN A 176 -1.31 3.24 11.31
N LEU A 177 -0.66 3.12 10.15
CA LEU A 177 -1.20 2.48 8.95
C LEU A 177 -0.39 1.24 8.54
N VAL A 178 -1.09 0.28 7.94
CA VAL A 178 -0.51 -0.89 7.26
C VAL A 178 -0.97 -0.92 5.80
N MET A 179 -0.04 -1.16 4.88
CA MET A 179 -0.32 -1.29 3.46
C MET A 179 -0.62 -2.75 3.10
N VAL A 180 -1.71 -2.97 2.37
CA VAL A 180 -2.17 -4.29 1.96
C VAL A 180 -2.46 -4.27 0.47
N PRO A 181 -1.82 -5.14 -0.34
CA PRO A 181 -2.16 -5.32 -1.75
C PRO A 181 -3.57 -5.90 -1.87
N VAL A 182 -4.47 -5.19 -2.56
CA VAL A 182 -5.86 -5.61 -2.78
C VAL A 182 -6.15 -5.67 -4.27
N ARG A 183 -6.50 -6.86 -4.77
CA ARG A 183 -6.90 -7.06 -6.17
C ARG A 183 -8.41 -6.91 -6.32
N VAL A 184 -8.83 -6.16 -7.33
CA VAL A 184 -10.25 -5.94 -7.65
C VAL A 184 -10.50 -6.45 -9.07
N ASP A 185 -10.37 -5.57 -10.06
CA ASP A 185 -10.57 -5.90 -11.47
C ASP A 185 -9.28 -6.45 -12.11
N SER A 186 -8.12 -5.88 -11.74
CA SER A 186 -6.81 -6.23 -12.31
C SER A 186 -5.97 -7.10 -11.36
N VAL A 187 -5.02 -7.85 -11.95
CA VAL A 187 -3.91 -8.50 -11.25
C VAL A 187 -2.93 -7.49 -10.64
N VAL A 188 -2.89 -6.27 -11.18
CA VAL A 188 -2.17 -5.14 -10.58
C VAL A 188 -2.91 -4.75 -9.29
N PRO A 189 -2.29 -4.89 -8.10
CA PRO A 189 -2.96 -4.64 -6.86
C PRO A 189 -3.14 -3.13 -6.60
N ARG A 190 -4.27 -2.78 -5.97
CA ARG A 190 -4.42 -1.48 -5.30
C ARG A 190 -3.67 -1.53 -3.98
N LEU A 191 -2.78 -0.56 -3.74
CA LEU A 191 -2.04 -0.46 -2.49
C LEU A 191 -2.91 0.20 -1.42
N ALA A 192 -3.73 -0.58 -0.74
CA ALA A 192 -4.71 -0.06 0.22
C ALA A 192 -4.08 0.10 1.61
N LEU A 193 -4.23 1.27 2.23
CA LEU A 193 -3.82 1.52 3.61
C LEU A 193 -4.98 1.34 4.56
N PHE A 194 -4.77 0.53 5.60
CA PHE A 194 -5.71 0.27 6.68
C PHE A 194 -5.12 0.74 8.01
N ALA A 195 -5.96 1.15 8.94
CA ALA A 195 -5.54 1.53 10.29
C ALA A 195 -4.95 0.30 11.02
N ALA A 196 -3.69 0.37 11.44
CA ALA A 196 -3.04 -0.70 12.20
C ALA A 196 -3.41 -0.65 13.70
N THR A 197 -3.75 0.54 14.19
CA THR A 197 -4.20 0.84 15.55
C THR A 197 -5.49 1.66 15.50
N ASP A 198 -6.10 1.95 16.66
CA ASP A 198 -7.06 3.04 16.74
C ASP A 198 -6.30 4.37 16.56
N ILE A 199 -6.89 5.31 15.81
CA ILE A 199 -6.26 6.60 15.46
C ILE A 199 -7.19 7.72 15.93
N SER A 200 -6.64 8.70 16.64
CA SER A 200 -7.40 9.83 17.17
C SER A 200 -7.63 10.93 16.12
N ALA A 201 -8.69 11.72 16.30
CA ALA A 201 -8.89 12.91 15.47
C ALA A 201 -7.70 13.88 15.64
N GLY A 202 -7.19 14.42 14.54
CA GLY A 202 -6.03 15.30 14.50
C GLY A 202 -4.68 14.58 14.42
N GLU A 203 -4.65 13.25 14.58
CA GLU A 203 -3.42 12.46 14.50
C GLU A 203 -2.91 12.35 13.06
N GLU A 204 -1.60 12.46 12.88
CA GLU A 204 -0.93 12.28 11.59
C GLU A 204 -0.97 10.81 11.17
N LEU A 205 -1.30 10.57 9.91
CA LEU A 205 -1.37 9.26 9.30
C LEU A 205 -0.01 8.92 8.69
N CYS A 206 0.61 7.83 9.16
CA CYS A 206 1.95 7.42 8.75
C CYS A 206 2.00 5.92 8.46
N TYR A 207 2.87 5.51 7.53
CA TYR A 207 3.18 4.10 7.27
C TYR A 207 4.70 3.85 7.30
N ASP A 208 5.10 2.59 7.39
CA ASP A 208 6.51 2.21 7.30
C ASP A 208 6.93 2.12 5.82
N TYR A 209 7.85 3.00 5.40
CA TYR A 209 8.34 3.05 4.02
C TYR A 209 9.16 1.80 3.65
N SER A 210 9.70 1.07 4.64
CA SER A 210 10.38 -0.21 4.38
C SER A 210 9.41 -1.38 4.21
N GLY A 211 8.14 -1.19 4.55
CA GLY A 211 7.13 -2.25 4.51
C GLY A 211 7.38 -3.40 5.48
N ARG A 212 8.26 -3.25 6.48
CA ARG A 212 8.59 -4.30 7.47
C ARG A 212 7.62 -4.36 8.63
N PHE A 213 6.98 -3.24 8.95
CA PHE A 213 5.95 -3.16 9.98
C PHE A 213 4.83 -4.17 9.68
N HIS A 214 4.59 -5.07 10.63
CA HIS A 214 3.68 -6.21 10.49
C HIS A 214 3.94 -7.16 9.29
N ASN A 215 5.15 -7.22 8.74
CA ASN A 215 5.50 -8.16 7.66
C ASN A 215 6.70 -9.08 7.99
N SER A 216 7.16 -9.13 9.25
CA SER A 216 8.33 -9.96 9.62
C SER A 216 7.99 -11.45 9.72
N PRO A 217 8.60 -12.33 8.91
CA PRO A 217 8.63 -13.76 9.18
C PRO A 217 9.82 -14.04 10.12
N GLY A 218 9.61 -14.01 11.44
CA GLY A 218 10.44 -14.68 12.46
C GLY A 218 11.98 -14.64 12.36
N GLY A 219 12.58 -13.66 11.68
CA GLY A 219 14.00 -13.63 11.41
C GLY A 219 14.51 -12.21 11.39
N SER A 220 15.36 -11.89 12.36
CA SER A 220 16.29 -10.78 12.30
C SER A 220 17.16 -10.93 11.05
N ARG A 221 16.70 -10.41 9.91
CA ARG A 221 17.65 -9.94 8.91
C ARG A 221 18.27 -8.71 9.53
N GLU A 222 19.38 -8.93 10.24
CA GLU A 222 20.36 -7.90 10.51
C GLU A 222 20.47 -7.07 9.24
N HIS A 223 20.27 -5.76 9.38
CA HIS A 223 20.85 -4.87 8.39
C HIS A 223 22.33 -5.24 8.39
N LYS A 224 22.79 -5.96 7.35
CA LYS A 224 24.13 -5.66 6.87
C LYS A 224 24.06 -4.20 6.52
N ALA A 225 24.55 -3.36 7.42
CA ALA A 225 24.96 -2.02 7.06
C ALA A 225 25.94 -2.24 5.92
N LEU A 226 25.43 -2.16 4.68
CA LEU A 226 26.30 -1.82 3.58
C LEU A 226 26.91 -0.50 4.01
N GLU A 227 28.24 -0.49 4.11
CA GLU A 227 29.04 0.71 4.30
C GLU A 227 28.88 1.60 3.07
N GLU A 228 27.65 2.05 2.80
CA GLU A 228 27.39 3.16 1.89
C GLU A 228 27.55 4.43 2.71
N ASP A 229 28.34 5.35 2.15
CA ASP A 229 28.72 6.62 2.73
C ASP A 229 27.51 7.30 3.41
N ASN A 230 27.65 7.62 4.70
CA ASN A 230 26.57 8.08 5.59
C ASN A 230 26.01 9.47 5.18
N THR A 231 26.48 10.02 4.07
CA THR A 231 26.16 11.34 3.50
C THR A 231 24.87 11.35 2.65
N LEU A 232 24.39 10.19 2.18
CA LEU A 232 23.23 10.10 1.27
C LEU A 232 21.89 9.75 1.95
N ARG A 233 21.89 9.43 3.25
CA ARG A 233 20.69 8.96 3.94
C ARG A 233 19.86 10.12 4.49
N LYS A 234 18.59 10.18 4.11
CA LYS A 234 17.65 11.19 4.63
C LYS A 234 17.34 10.93 6.12
N PRO A 235 17.46 11.93 7.00
CA PRO A 235 17.14 11.78 8.42
C PRO A 235 15.64 11.51 8.62
N CYS A 236 15.31 10.69 9.61
CA CYS A 236 13.93 10.41 10.01
C CYS A 236 13.49 11.32 11.15
N TYR A 237 12.41 12.07 10.93
CA TYR A 237 11.82 12.98 11.92
C TYR A 237 10.46 12.47 12.42
N CYS A 238 10.27 11.15 12.54
CA CYS A 238 8.99 10.58 12.94
C CYS A 238 8.63 10.81 14.42
N GLY A 239 9.63 11.11 15.27
CA GLY A 239 9.42 11.37 16.70
C GLY A 239 9.14 10.13 17.56
N SER A 240 9.15 8.93 16.96
CA SER A 240 9.03 7.67 17.68
C SER A 240 10.22 7.44 18.63
N ARG A 241 9.96 6.79 19.77
CA ARG A 241 11.01 6.38 20.73
C ARG A 241 11.93 5.30 20.18
N THR A 242 11.46 4.52 19.21
CA THR A 242 12.20 3.43 18.55
C THR A 242 12.66 3.83 17.14
N CYS A 243 12.79 5.14 16.89
CA CYS A 243 13.20 5.68 15.59
C CYS A 243 14.57 5.13 15.13
N ALA A 244 14.64 4.69 13.88
CA ALA A 244 15.87 4.20 13.25
C ALA A 244 16.83 5.31 12.76
N SER A 245 16.60 6.56 13.18
CA SER A 245 17.34 7.79 12.82
C SER A 245 17.29 8.23 11.36
N PHE A 246 17.12 7.31 10.41
CA PHE A 246 17.11 7.59 8.97
C PHE A 246 15.87 6.98 8.30
N LEU A 247 15.37 7.63 7.25
CA LEU A 247 14.33 7.04 6.41
C LEU A 247 14.87 5.74 5.80
N PRO A 248 14.05 4.68 5.74
CA PRO A 248 14.48 3.46 5.09
C PRO A 248 14.60 3.71 3.59
N TRP A 249 15.78 3.39 3.07
CA TRP A 249 16.10 3.42 1.65
C TRP A 249 16.69 2.06 1.30
N ASP A 250 16.26 1.49 0.17
CA ASP A 250 16.80 0.25 -0.35
C ASP A 250 17.36 0.51 -1.75
N SER A 251 18.67 0.71 -1.83
CA SER A 251 19.40 0.89 -3.11
C SER A 251 19.30 -0.35 -4.00
N SER A 252 19.09 -1.54 -3.41
CA SER A 252 19.00 -2.82 -4.13
C SER A 252 17.72 -2.97 -4.95
N LEU A 253 16.69 -2.14 -4.71
CA LEU A 253 15.49 -2.10 -5.56
C LEU A 253 15.82 -1.73 -7.02
N PHE A 254 16.96 -1.07 -7.24
CA PHE A 254 17.35 -0.50 -8.54
C PHE A 254 18.76 -0.92 -8.99
N SER A 255 19.42 -1.83 -8.29
CA SER A 255 20.72 -2.41 -8.70
C SER A 255 20.56 -3.40 -9.87
N ILE A 256 21.60 -3.50 -10.70
CA ILE A 256 21.73 -4.47 -11.80
C ILE A 256 22.37 -5.75 -11.22
N PRO A 257 21.99 -6.96 -11.66
CA PRO A 257 22.78 -8.17 -11.42
C PRO A 257 24.21 -8.08 -11.97
#